data_AF-A0AAW1NYE0-F1
#
_entry.id   AF-A0AAW1NYE0-F1
#
_cell.length_a   1.000
_cell.length_b   1.000
_cell.length_c   1.000
_cell.angle_alpha   90.00
_cell.angle_beta   90.00
_cell.angle_gamma   90.00
#
_symmetry.space_group_name_H-M   'P 1'
#
loop_
_entity.id
_entity.type
_entity.pdbx_description
1 polymer ?
#
loop_
_entity_poly.entity_id
_entity_poly.type
_entity_poly.pdbx_seq_one_letter_code
_entity_poly.pdbx_strand_id
1 'polypeptide(L)'
;MSRPKRGRETAHQENLLRKRIEVLQRVNTQLENPASLASQTVTAYSDLVDDLLLDMAVEVHREAATGQIDVQDTQTDVNMFPAWIPSAEKGKPAKLDAFGQNVSQAGNEQVACALCGRSIAASRFAPHLESCLGGGRNCARAGRRKTGSEAIT
;
A
#
# COMPACT_ATOMS: atom_id res chain seq x y z
N MET A 1 -60.77 4.13 31.25
CA MET A 1 -59.94 3.06 31.88
C MET A 1 -58.93 2.58 30.86
N SER A 2 -57.65 2.95 30.99
CA SER A 2 -56.62 2.58 30.00
C SER A 2 -55.31 2.23 30.69
N ARG A 3 -55.01 0.91 30.75
CA ARG A 3 -53.66 0.29 30.70
C ARG A 3 -53.78 -1.21 31.00
N PRO A 4 -53.19 -2.07 30.15
CA PRO A 4 -51.89 -2.63 30.49
C PRO A 4 -51.00 -2.86 29.24
N LYS A 5 -50.38 -1.80 28.69
CA LYS A 5 -49.37 -1.98 27.62
C LYS A 5 -47.95 -2.23 28.17
N ARG A 6 -47.61 -1.68 29.35
CA ARG A 6 -46.24 -1.80 29.92
C ARG A 6 -45.88 -3.22 30.37
N GLY A 7 -46.80 -3.98 30.94
CA GLY A 7 -46.51 -5.33 31.45
C GLY A 7 -46.26 -6.39 30.36
N ARG A 8 -46.81 -6.20 29.16
CA ARG A 8 -46.57 -7.11 28.02
C ARG A 8 -45.20 -6.89 27.38
N GLU A 9 -44.76 -5.63 27.30
CA GLU A 9 -43.44 -5.28 26.79
C GLU A 9 -42.33 -5.83 27.70
N THR A 10 -42.48 -5.69 29.02
CA THR A 10 -41.52 -6.24 29.98
C THR A 10 -41.45 -7.77 29.95
N ALA A 11 -42.60 -8.45 29.82
CA ALA A 11 -42.63 -9.90 29.69
C ALA A 11 -42.04 -10.39 28.36
N HIS A 12 -42.21 -9.64 27.28
CA HIS A 12 -41.59 -9.94 26.00
C HIS A 12 -40.06 -9.82 26.08
N GLN A 13 -39.57 -8.74 26.69
CA GLN A 13 -38.13 -8.52 26.90
C GLN A 13 -37.51 -9.58 27.80
N GLU A 14 -38.18 -9.97 28.89
CA GLU A 14 -37.70 -11.03 29.78
C GLU A 14 -37.59 -12.37 29.04
N ASN A 15 -38.59 -12.73 28.23
CA ASN A 15 -38.54 -13.94 27.41
C ASN A 15 -37.41 -13.90 26.38
N LEU A 16 -37.13 -12.74 25.78
CA LEU A 16 -36.03 -12.57 24.84
C LEU A 16 -34.67 -12.74 25.54
N LEU A 17 -34.51 -12.17 26.73
CA LEU A 17 -33.29 -12.30 27.52
C LEU A 17 -33.06 -13.76 27.95
N ARG A 18 -34.11 -14.46 28.42
CA ARG A 18 -34.03 -15.89 28.76
C ARG A 18 -33.53 -16.73 27.58
N LYS A 19 -34.08 -16.51 26.38
CA LYS A 19 -33.63 -17.21 25.16
C LYS A 19 -32.18 -16.92 24.82
N ARG A 20 -31.74 -15.66 24.94
CA ARG A 20 -30.33 -15.27 24.69
C ARG A 20 -29.40 -15.93 25.69
N ILE A 21 -29.75 -15.92 26.97
CA ILE A 21 -28.98 -16.58 28.04
C ILE A 21 -28.88 -18.08 27.77
N GLU A 22 -29.98 -18.73 27.38
CA GLU A 22 -29.98 -20.16 27.06
C GLU A 22 -29.01 -20.50 25.92
N VAL A 23 -28.99 -19.69 24.86
CA VAL A 23 -28.05 -19.86 23.74
C VAL A 23 -26.61 -19.68 24.21
N LEU A 24 -26.33 -18.62 24.98
CA LEU A 24 -24.98 -18.37 25.50
C LEU A 24 -24.51 -19.48 26.43
N GLN A 25 -25.37 -19.97 27.32
CA GLN A 25 -25.06 -21.09 28.21
C GLN A 25 -24.74 -22.35 27.40
N ARG A 26 -25.53 -22.65 26.36
CA ARG A 26 -25.29 -23.81 25.49
C ARG A 26 -23.93 -23.73 24.80
N VAL A 27 -23.59 -22.58 24.22
CA VAL A 27 -22.29 -22.37 23.57
C VAL A 27 -21.17 -22.46 24.60
N ASN A 28 -21.34 -21.84 25.77
CA ASN A 28 -20.34 -21.85 26.83
C ASN A 28 -20.04 -23.28 27.32
N THR A 29 -21.08 -24.09 27.58
CA THR A 29 -20.92 -25.49 27.98
C THR A 29 -20.19 -26.31 26.92
N GLN A 30 -20.40 -26.03 25.64
CA GLN A 30 -19.64 -26.68 24.59
C GLN A 30 -18.17 -26.25 24.64
N LEU A 31 -17.87 -24.96 24.77
CA LEU A 31 -16.50 -24.46 24.84
C LEU A 31 -15.73 -24.95 26.09
N GLU A 32 -16.39 -25.05 27.24
CA GLU A 32 -15.80 -25.54 28.50
C GLU A 32 -15.47 -27.03 28.47
N ASN A 33 -16.16 -27.82 27.64
CA ASN A 33 -15.87 -29.24 27.49
C ASN A 33 -14.77 -29.46 26.43
N PRO A 34 -13.55 -29.86 26.82
CA PRO A 34 -12.44 -30.07 25.87
C PRO A 34 -12.69 -31.23 24.89
N ALA A 35 -13.59 -32.16 25.23
CA ALA A 35 -13.99 -33.23 24.33
C ALA A 35 -15.06 -32.81 23.31
N SER A 36 -15.59 -31.58 23.41
CA SER A 36 -16.59 -31.10 22.46
C SER A 36 -15.94 -30.72 21.13
N LEU A 37 -16.71 -30.88 20.05
CA LEU A 37 -16.30 -30.43 18.72
C LEU A 37 -16.01 -28.92 18.70
N ALA A 38 -16.81 -28.09 19.38
CA ALA A 38 -16.63 -26.65 19.39
C ALA A 38 -15.31 -26.24 20.05
N SER A 39 -15.00 -26.84 21.22
CA SER A 39 -13.76 -26.58 21.95
C SER A 39 -12.54 -27.01 21.13
N GLN A 40 -12.54 -28.25 20.59
CA GLN A 40 -11.47 -28.75 19.74
C GLN A 40 -11.27 -27.92 18.46
N THR A 41 -12.37 -27.47 17.84
CA THR A 41 -12.29 -26.62 16.64
C THR A 41 -11.63 -25.29 16.95
N VAL A 42 -12.00 -24.66 18.08
CA VAL A 42 -11.39 -23.39 18.51
C VAL A 42 -9.92 -23.59 18.85
N THR A 43 -9.56 -24.65 19.57
CA THR A 43 -8.15 -24.97 19.89
C THR A 43 -7.34 -25.19 18.62
N ALA A 44 -7.78 -26.06 17.71
CA ALA A 44 -7.07 -26.31 16.47
C ALA A 44 -6.94 -25.04 15.59
N TYR A 45 -7.97 -24.18 15.57
CA TYR A 45 -7.87 -22.91 14.88
C TYR A 45 -6.86 -21.96 15.55
N SER A 46 -6.85 -21.88 16.88
CA SER A 46 -5.87 -21.09 17.62
C SER A 46 -4.45 -21.54 17.34
N ASP A 47 -4.20 -22.85 17.39
CA ASP A 47 -2.88 -23.43 17.13
C ASP A 47 -2.39 -23.06 15.71
N LEU A 48 -3.26 -23.16 14.70
CA LEU A 48 -2.93 -22.76 13.33
C LEU A 48 -2.64 -21.26 13.19
N VAL A 49 -3.38 -20.41 13.91
CA VAL A 49 -3.15 -18.97 13.91
C VAL A 49 -1.82 -18.65 14.60
N ASP A 50 -1.53 -19.29 15.73
CA ASP A 50 -0.29 -19.09 16.47
C ASP A 50 0.93 -19.52 15.66
N ASP A 51 0.86 -20.65 14.93
CA ASP A 51 1.91 -21.08 14.00
C ASP A 51 2.16 -20.05 12.89
N LEU A 52 1.10 -19.56 12.25
CA LEU A 52 1.21 -18.54 11.18
C LEU A 52 1.76 -17.22 11.70
N LEU A 53 1.37 -16.80 12.90
CA LEU A 53 1.87 -15.60 13.53
C LEU A 53 3.36 -15.74 13.88
N LEU A 54 3.77 -16.91 14.36
CA LEU A 54 5.17 -17.18 14.67
C LEU A 54 6.03 -17.17 13.41
N ASP A 55 5.60 -17.81 12.32
CA ASP A 55 6.31 -17.80 11.04
C ASP A 55 6.52 -16.37 10.54
N MET A 56 5.46 -15.55 10.57
CA MET A 56 5.54 -14.14 10.19
C MET A 56 6.48 -13.35 11.10
N ALA A 57 6.40 -13.55 12.43
CA ALA A 57 7.26 -12.85 13.38
C ALA A 57 8.74 -13.18 13.18
N VAL A 58 9.06 -14.45 12.90
CA VAL A 58 10.43 -14.90 12.62
C VAL A 58 10.94 -14.34 11.30
N GLU A 59 10.10 -14.29 10.26
CA GLU A 59 10.47 -13.71 8.97
C GLU A 59 10.78 -12.21 9.10
N VAL A 60 9.89 -11.43 9.73
CA VAL A 60 10.10 -10.01 9.98
C VAL A 60 11.34 -9.77 10.85
N HIS A 61 11.54 -10.58 11.89
CA HIS A 61 12.74 -10.49 12.73
C HIS A 61 14.02 -10.77 11.92
N ARG A 62 14.00 -11.79 11.05
CA ARG A 62 15.13 -12.11 10.17
C ARG A 62 15.46 -10.95 9.25
N GLU A 63 14.44 -10.36 8.62
CA GLU A 63 14.61 -9.23 7.70
C GLU A 63 15.09 -7.96 8.39
N ALA A 64 14.61 -7.70 9.61
CA ALA A 64 15.11 -6.64 10.47
C ALA A 64 16.60 -6.84 10.82
N ALA A 65 16.96 -8.06 11.20
CA ALA A 65 18.33 -8.40 11.60
C ALA A 65 19.33 -8.37 10.42
N THR A 66 18.88 -8.67 9.19
CA THR A 66 19.70 -8.60 7.98
C THR A 66 19.75 -7.21 7.36
N GLY A 67 19.03 -6.24 7.92
CA GLY A 67 18.96 -4.87 7.40
C GLY A 67 18.14 -4.75 6.11
N GLN A 68 17.28 -5.72 5.82
CA GLN A 68 16.29 -5.65 4.72
C GLN A 68 15.08 -4.80 5.11
N ILE A 69 14.79 -4.72 6.42
CA ILE A 69 13.81 -3.81 7.01
C ILE A 69 14.54 -2.95 8.04
N ASP A 70 14.47 -1.63 7.91
CA ASP A 70 14.91 -0.72 8.98
C ASP A 70 13.81 -0.59 10.03
N VAL A 71 13.95 -1.33 11.13
CA VAL A 71 12.97 -1.31 12.24
C VAL A 71 13.06 -0.02 13.07
N GLN A 72 14.14 0.76 12.97
CA GLN A 72 14.24 2.02 13.71
C GLN A 72 13.27 3.10 13.20
N ASP A 73 12.73 2.95 11.98
CA ASP A 73 11.70 3.84 11.41
C ASP A 73 10.27 3.46 11.87
N THR A 74 10.10 2.30 12.51
CA THR A 74 8.77 1.80 12.92
C THR A 74 8.24 2.41 14.21
N GLN A 75 9.08 3.08 15.01
CA GLN A 75 8.63 3.75 16.24
C GLN A 75 7.92 5.10 15.98
N THR A 76 8.01 5.63 14.76
CA THR A 76 7.28 6.84 14.34
C THR A 76 6.08 6.60 13.44
N ASP A 77 5.92 5.42 12.84
CA ASP A 77 4.84 5.24 11.85
C ASP A 77 4.08 3.91 12.00
N VAL A 78 3.10 3.90 12.91
CA VAL A 78 1.81 3.20 12.65
C VAL A 78 1.11 3.75 11.39
N ASN A 79 1.70 4.78 10.76
CA ASN A 79 1.48 5.17 9.37
C ASN A 79 2.44 4.47 8.40
N MET A 80 2.87 3.22 8.62
CA MET A 80 3.56 2.38 7.61
C MET A 80 2.62 1.97 6.45
N PHE A 81 1.81 2.94 6.05
CA PHE A 81 1.04 3.09 4.83
C PHE A 81 1.23 4.53 4.29
N PRO A 82 2.43 5.18 4.26
CA PRO A 82 2.52 6.56 3.79
C PRO A 82 2.61 6.62 2.25
N ALA A 83 2.85 5.49 1.57
CA ALA A 83 2.82 5.43 0.11
C ALA A 83 1.41 5.66 -0.48
N TRP A 84 0.35 5.50 0.32
CA TRP A 84 -1.04 5.75 -0.09
C TRP A 84 -1.85 6.56 0.93
N ILE A 85 -1.20 7.37 1.76
CA ILE A 85 -1.92 8.41 2.50
C ILE A 85 -1.21 9.72 2.14
N PRO A 86 -1.82 10.57 1.28
CA PRO A 86 -1.24 11.87 1.01
C PRO A 86 -1.24 12.63 2.32
N SER A 87 -0.04 12.80 2.92
CA SER A 87 0.08 13.44 4.23
C SER A 87 -0.65 14.77 4.18
N ALA A 88 -1.75 14.83 4.92
CA ALA A 88 -2.64 15.96 5.03
C ALA A 88 -2.05 16.95 6.03
N GLU A 89 -0.82 17.37 5.79
CA GLU A 89 -0.25 18.54 6.44
C GLU A 89 -0.30 19.72 5.45
N LYS A 90 -1.16 20.66 5.85
CA LYS A 90 -1.61 21.87 5.16
C LYS A 90 -0.66 22.38 4.06
N GLY A 91 -1.05 22.12 2.82
CA GLY A 91 -0.73 22.98 1.69
C GLY A 91 0.19 22.37 0.64
N LYS A 92 -0.36 21.40 -0.11
CA LYS A 92 0.15 20.78 -1.35
C LYS A 92 0.96 19.49 -1.11
N PRO A 93 0.57 18.36 -1.71
CA PRO A 93 1.43 17.17 -1.69
C PRO A 93 2.72 17.52 -2.42
N ALA A 94 3.83 17.51 -1.71
CA ALA A 94 5.13 17.40 -2.37
C ALA A 94 5.08 16.10 -3.17
N LYS A 95 5.14 16.19 -4.50
CA LYS A 95 5.27 15.02 -5.39
C LYS A 95 6.69 14.49 -5.19
N LEU A 96 6.88 13.74 -4.13
CA LEU A 96 8.11 13.01 -3.86
C LEU A 96 8.02 11.64 -4.54
N ASP A 97 9.10 11.19 -5.15
CA ASP A 97 9.19 9.83 -5.68
C ASP A 97 9.49 8.80 -4.57
N ALA A 98 9.61 7.53 -4.96
CA ALA A 98 9.95 6.43 -4.04
C ALA A 98 11.32 6.58 -3.35
N PHE A 99 12.14 7.55 -3.76
CA PHE A 99 13.44 7.87 -3.16
C PHE A 99 13.41 9.19 -2.37
N GLY A 100 12.24 9.78 -2.16
CA GLY A 100 12.10 11.05 -1.44
C GLY A 100 12.58 12.27 -2.24
N GLN A 101 12.79 12.16 -3.54
CA GLN A 101 13.24 13.26 -4.39
C GLN A 101 12.05 14.05 -4.92
N ASN A 102 12.20 15.38 -5.03
CA ASN A 102 11.16 16.21 -5.62
C ASN A 102 11.05 15.96 -7.14
N VAL A 103 9.88 15.49 -7.59
CA VAL A 103 9.61 15.22 -9.02
C VAL A 103 9.33 16.51 -9.79
N SER A 104 9.18 17.64 -9.09
CA SER A 104 8.80 18.93 -9.70
C SER A 104 9.87 19.54 -10.61
N GLN A 105 11.13 19.09 -10.55
CA GLN A 105 12.21 19.61 -11.41
C GLN A 105 12.47 18.84 -12.70
N ALA A 106 11.86 17.66 -12.89
CA ALA A 106 12.10 16.82 -14.08
C ALA A 106 11.78 17.54 -15.42
N GLY A 107 10.88 18.53 -15.41
CA GLY A 107 10.51 19.28 -16.62
C GLY A 107 11.57 20.27 -17.11
N ASN A 108 12.48 20.72 -16.25
CA ASN A 108 13.49 21.74 -16.55
C ASN A 108 14.90 21.17 -16.81
N GLU A 109 15.07 19.86 -16.64
CA GLU A 109 16.33 19.17 -16.95
C GLU A 109 16.70 19.39 -18.42
N GLN A 110 17.96 19.73 -18.67
CA GLN A 110 18.46 19.97 -20.02
C GLN A 110 19.07 18.69 -20.58
N VAL A 111 18.54 18.20 -21.70
CA VAL A 111 18.98 16.97 -22.36
C VAL A 111 19.51 17.31 -23.75
N ALA A 112 20.67 16.77 -24.12
CA ALA A 112 21.25 16.96 -25.44
C ALA A 112 20.57 16.05 -26.48
N CYS A 113 20.03 16.64 -27.56
CA CYS A 113 19.47 15.85 -28.66
C CYS A 113 20.59 15.11 -29.41
N ALA A 114 20.52 13.78 -29.46
CA ALA A 114 21.51 12.95 -30.15
C ALA A 114 21.61 13.21 -31.67
N LEU A 115 20.58 13.80 -32.28
CA LEU A 115 20.51 14.04 -33.73
C LEU A 115 21.09 15.39 -34.17
N CYS A 116 20.89 16.44 -33.36
CA CYS A 116 21.34 17.80 -33.69
C CYS A 116 22.33 18.39 -32.68
N GLY A 117 22.60 17.70 -31.57
CA GLY A 117 23.53 18.12 -30.51
C GLY A 117 23.05 19.31 -29.67
N ARG A 118 21.85 19.86 -29.92
CA ARG A 118 21.32 20.99 -29.15
C ARG A 118 20.86 20.53 -27.78
N SER A 119 21.16 21.33 -26.76
CA SER A 119 20.62 21.19 -25.41
C SER A 119 19.17 21.69 -25.38
N ILE A 120 18.24 20.84 -24.96
CA ILE A 120 16.79 21.07 -24.97
C ILE A 120 16.22 20.67 -23.61
N ALA A 121 15.32 21.48 -23.04
CA ALA A 121 14.61 21.10 -21.83
C ALA A 121 13.78 19.84 -22.05
N ALA A 122 13.80 18.89 -21.10
CA ALA A 122 13.13 17.60 -21.18
C ALA A 122 11.63 17.73 -21.48
N SER A 123 10.96 18.72 -20.88
CA SER A 123 9.55 19.04 -21.15
C SER A 123 9.23 19.40 -22.62
N ARG A 124 10.22 19.86 -23.39
CA ARG A 124 10.08 20.30 -24.79
C ARG A 124 10.75 19.35 -25.77
N PHE A 125 11.19 18.18 -25.32
CA PHE A 125 11.92 17.23 -26.15
C PHE A 125 11.03 16.61 -27.24
N ALA A 126 9.78 16.27 -26.92
CA ALA A 126 8.82 15.73 -27.89
C ALA A 126 8.51 16.70 -29.07
N PRO A 127 8.09 17.97 -28.85
CA PRO A 127 7.90 18.92 -29.96
C PRO A 127 9.20 19.26 -30.68
N HIS A 128 10.37 19.15 -30.01
CA HIS A 128 11.65 19.22 -30.70
C HIS A 128 11.83 18.05 -31.67
N LEU A 129 11.56 16.81 -31.27
CA LEU A 129 11.69 15.61 -32.11
C LEU A 129 10.80 15.69 -33.36
N GLU A 130 9.58 16.22 -33.25
CA GLU A 130 8.69 16.45 -34.41
C GLU A 130 9.37 17.29 -35.49
N SER A 131 10.02 18.40 -35.11
CA SER A 131 10.76 19.25 -36.04
C SER A 131 12.13 18.67 -36.44
N CYS A 132 12.78 17.96 -35.53
CA CYS A 132 14.14 17.47 -35.68
C CYS A 132 14.22 16.23 -36.58
N LEU A 133 13.22 15.34 -36.45
CA LEU A 133 13.04 14.14 -37.28
C LEU A 133 12.19 14.44 -38.52
N GLY A 134 11.17 15.29 -38.42
CA GLY A 134 10.15 15.54 -39.45
C GLY A 134 10.57 16.44 -40.62
N GLY A 135 11.87 16.56 -40.92
CA GLY A 135 12.32 17.21 -42.16
C GLY A 135 12.37 18.75 -42.14
N GLY A 136 12.49 19.39 -40.97
CA GLY A 136 12.64 20.84 -40.84
C GLY A 136 14.07 21.34 -41.14
N ARG A 137 14.46 21.38 -42.42
CA ARG A 137 15.52 22.15 -43.13
C ARG A 137 16.93 22.37 -42.51
N ASN A 138 17.23 22.07 -41.25
CA ASN A 138 18.54 22.28 -40.63
C ASN A 138 19.19 21.00 -40.04
N CYS A 139 18.45 19.89 -39.88
CA CYS A 139 19.01 18.66 -39.29
C CYS A 139 19.81 17.80 -40.27
N ALA A 140 19.58 17.95 -41.58
CA ALA A 140 20.26 17.16 -42.61
C ALA A 140 21.79 17.39 -42.66
N ARG A 141 22.30 18.48 -42.07
CA ARG A 141 23.74 18.79 -42.08
C ARG A 141 24.49 18.43 -40.80
N ALA A 142 23.81 18.29 -39.66
CA ALA A 142 24.46 17.98 -38.38
C ALA A 142 24.47 16.47 -38.04
N GLY A 143 23.41 15.73 -38.40
CA GLY A 143 23.27 14.30 -38.06
C GLY A 143 24.15 13.34 -38.88
N ARG A 144 24.76 13.80 -39.99
CA ARG A 144 25.54 12.92 -40.88
C ARG A 144 26.99 12.69 -40.43
N ARG A 145 27.45 13.33 -39.34
CA ARG A 145 28.84 13.24 -38.87
C ARG A 145 29.07 12.26 -37.71
N LYS A 146 28.02 11.66 -37.13
CA LYS A 146 28.18 10.72 -35.99
C LYS A 146 27.54 9.34 -36.16
N THR A 147 26.70 9.09 -37.18
CA THR A 147 26.14 7.74 -37.43
C THR A 147 26.94 6.92 -38.44
N GLY A 148 28.21 7.28 -38.68
CA GLY A 148 29.08 6.57 -39.61
C GLY A 148 30.53 6.59 -39.14
N SER A 149 30.85 5.87 -38.07
CA SER A 149 32.13 5.20 -37.80
C SER A 149 32.30 4.92 -36.30
N GLU A 150 31.72 3.85 -35.79
CA GLU A 150 32.44 2.98 -34.84
C GLU A 150 32.15 1.55 -35.27
N ALA A 151 33.19 0.96 -35.85
CA ALA A 151 33.25 -0.43 -36.20
C ALA A 151 33.26 -1.26 -34.92
N ILE A 152 32.49 -2.34 -34.95
CA ILE A 152 32.67 -3.48 -34.07
C ILE A 152 34.07 -4.06 -34.39
N THR A 153 34.98 -3.94 -33.44
CA THR A 153 36.12 -4.84 -33.24
C THR A 153 36.25 -5.08 -31.75
#